data_AF-A0A2R7NV69-F1
#
_entry.id   AF-A0A2R7NV69-F1
#
_cell.length_a   1.000
_cell.length_b   1.000
_cell.length_c   1.000
_cell.angle_alpha   90.00
_cell.angle_beta   90.00
_cell.angle_gamma   90.00
#
_symmetry.space_group_name_H-M   'P 1'
#
loop_
_entity.id
_entity.type
_entity.pdbx_description
1 polymer ?
#
loop_
_entity_poly.entity_id
_entity_poly.type
_entity_poly.pdbx_seq_one_letter_code
_entity_poly.pdbx_strand_id
1 'polypeptide(L)'
;GSGSGGQEYSLHRHFLDPSSPIIAGGTVGTVASDGIWLNNYRVINRVNRLLEGAKNITPTTTDEKNTYNAILAQARAIRAYCYVQLEAYFSPDMKNPNALGVILLKDVPSTEAQLPRAKNQDVYDFINADLDYARSILGNSTTPRRYKVDKNFVNAVAARFNLYRGEMALAKQNAESVINGSGLSLTIATPITGSNAAVPVTEADGSVFQSGPFTEEPTPKWNIAFYGGTTVENTGNGIAGGSFNPYRRMWADTDNGEAIFSLNRLPLGAGAAMGGKWNTNQSNLSGAPMWFWGRNLYNIFKNTPGDIRKYAYVDPSSKPNPNYASATGGNTRTDGLVIDKYPGKTSTATRNDVKVFRLSEMYFILAEAEVAAGNLTAAHDLIQKVREARNFQGAATTPAYTSVQ
;
A
#
# COMPACT_ATOMS: atom_id res chain seq x y z
N GLY A 1 -12.64 -17.76 -12.54
CA GLY A 1 -13.70 -17.48 -13.54
C GLY A 1 -14.59 -16.34 -13.07
N SER A 2 -15.52 -15.87 -13.92
CA SER A 2 -16.45 -14.76 -13.62
C SER A 2 -17.33 -14.97 -12.37
N GLY A 3 -17.42 -16.20 -11.84
CA GLY A 3 -18.12 -16.52 -10.60
C GLY A 3 -17.26 -16.57 -9.32
N SER A 4 -15.92 -16.61 -9.40
CA SER A 4 -15.07 -16.76 -8.21
C SER A 4 -14.51 -15.44 -7.67
N GLY A 5 -14.77 -14.30 -8.32
CA GLY A 5 -14.19 -13.01 -7.90
C GLY A 5 -12.66 -13.01 -7.86
N GLY A 6 -12.02 -13.94 -8.59
CA GLY A 6 -10.58 -14.18 -8.52
C GLY A 6 -10.11 -14.95 -7.29
N GLN A 7 -11.01 -15.53 -6.48
CA GLN A 7 -10.73 -16.28 -5.25
C GLN A 7 -10.85 -17.80 -5.46
N GLU A 8 -10.15 -18.33 -6.46
CA GLU A 8 -9.90 -19.78 -6.50
C GLU A 8 -8.85 -20.05 -5.39
N TYR A 9 -9.28 -20.67 -4.29
CA TYR A 9 -8.49 -20.90 -3.06
C TYR A 9 -7.17 -21.70 -3.27
N SER A 10 -6.88 -22.16 -4.48
CA SER A 10 -5.69 -22.94 -4.85
C SER A 10 -4.63 -22.19 -5.67
N LEU A 11 -4.80 -20.88 -5.94
CA LEU A 11 -4.00 -20.16 -6.95
C LEU A 11 -3.29 -18.87 -6.49
N HIS A 12 -3.05 -18.67 -5.19
CA HIS A 12 -2.43 -17.42 -4.70
C HIS A 12 -1.10 -17.55 -3.97
N ARG A 13 -0.49 -18.74 -3.99
CA ARG A 13 0.93 -18.90 -3.63
C ARG A 13 1.72 -19.45 -4.80
N HIS A 14 1.65 -18.76 -5.94
CA HIS A 14 2.63 -19.00 -7.00
C HIS A 14 3.96 -18.44 -6.53
N PHE A 15 4.82 -19.32 -6.02
CA PHE A 15 6.24 -19.01 -5.93
C PHE A 15 6.75 -18.79 -7.34
N LEU A 16 7.28 -17.60 -7.56
CA LEU A 16 7.75 -17.21 -8.87
C LEU A 16 9.09 -17.91 -9.09
N ASP A 17 9.23 -18.66 -10.18
CA ASP A 17 10.53 -19.10 -10.62
C ASP A 17 11.25 -17.90 -11.24
N PRO A 18 12.45 -17.50 -10.76
CA PRO A 18 13.18 -16.37 -11.34
C PRO A 18 13.58 -16.60 -12.81
N SER A 19 13.58 -17.85 -13.28
CA SER A 19 13.78 -18.20 -14.70
C SER A 19 12.53 -18.01 -15.56
N SER A 20 11.35 -17.75 -14.97
CA SER A 20 10.11 -17.52 -15.72
C SER A 20 10.20 -16.23 -16.55
N PRO A 21 9.77 -16.23 -17.83
CA PRO A 21 9.83 -15.04 -18.71
C PRO A 21 9.10 -13.81 -18.16
N ILE A 22 8.05 -14.01 -17.35
CA ILE A 22 7.28 -12.94 -16.70
C ILE A 22 8.11 -12.25 -15.58
N ILE A 23 9.13 -12.93 -15.08
CA ILE A 23 9.96 -12.53 -13.92
C ILE A 23 11.37 -12.11 -14.34
N ALA A 24 11.90 -12.75 -15.38
CA ALA A 24 13.20 -12.43 -15.97
C ALA A 24 13.16 -11.24 -16.95
N GLY A 25 11.97 -10.75 -17.31
CA GLY A 25 11.81 -9.65 -18.27
C GLY A 25 11.98 -10.12 -19.72
N GLY A 26 11.06 -10.97 -20.19
CA GLY A 26 11.03 -11.47 -21.56
C GLY A 26 10.13 -10.65 -22.51
N THR A 27 10.73 -10.24 -23.64
CA THR A 27 10.20 -10.01 -25.00
C THR A 27 8.77 -9.49 -25.20
N VAL A 28 8.29 -8.57 -24.37
CA VAL A 28 7.28 -7.60 -24.82
C VAL A 28 7.86 -6.22 -24.56
N GLY A 29 8.33 -5.59 -25.64
CA GLY A 29 9.05 -4.32 -25.58
C GLY A 29 8.21 -3.22 -24.95
N THR A 30 8.70 -2.67 -23.84
CA THR A 30 8.97 -1.24 -23.64
C THR A 30 9.32 -0.99 -22.16
N VAL A 31 10.62 -0.85 -21.85
CA VAL A 31 11.23 0.00 -20.80
C VAL A 31 10.71 -0.02 -19.34
N ALA A 32 9.75 -0.88 -18.94
CA ALA A 32 9.10 -0.83 -17.62
C ALA A 32 9.12 -2.14 -16.81
N SER A 33 9.77 -3.20 -17.28
CA SER A 33 9.82 -4.52 -16.61
C SER A 33 11.26 -5.04 -16.45
N ASP A 34 12.07 -4.32 -15.67
CA ASP A 34 13.02 -5.03 -14.80
C ASP A 34 12.15 -5.83 -13.82
N GLY A 35 12.18 -7.17 -13.82
CA GLY A 35 11.29 -7.97 -12.97
C GLY A 35 11.51 -7.76 -11.46
N ILE A 36 10.62 -8.29 -10.61
CA ILE A 36 10.72 -8.20 -9.12
C ILE A 36 12.12 -8.64 -8.65
N TRP A 37 12.68 -9.69 -9.26
CA TRP A 37 14.02 -10.19 -8.98
C TRP A 37 15.09 -9.12 -9.27
N LEU A 38 15.21 -8.70 -10.54
CA LEU A 38 16.26 -7.78 -10.99
C LEU A 38 16.17 -6.41 -10.32
N ASN A 39 14.96 -5.88 -10.07
CA ASN A 39 14.80 -4.60 -9.38
C ASN A 39 15.32 -4.63 -7.95
N ASN A 40 14.98 -5.67 -7.18
CA ASN A 40 15.44 -5.78 -5.81
C ASN A 40 16.96 -5.99 -5.75
N TYR A 41 17.53 -6.86 -6.60
CA TYR A 41 18.99 -7.02 -6.66
C TYR A 41 19.74 -5.78 -7.15
N ARG A 42 19.14 -4.98 -8.04
CA ARG A 42 19.71 -3.68 -8.43
C ARG A 42 19.82 -2.74 -7.24
N VAL A 43 18.79 -2.68 -6.38
CA VAL A 43 18.83 -1.86 -5.17
C VAL A 43 19.82 -2.43 -4.15
N ILE A 44 19.84 -3.75 -3.93
CA ILE A 44 20.79 -4.42 -3.05
C ILE A 44 22.23 -4.11 -3.48
N ASN A 45 22.57 -4.25 -4.77
CA ASN A 45 23.90 -3.94 -5.29
C ASN A 45 24.25 -2.45 -5.10
N ARG A 46 23.31 -1.54 -5.33
CA ARG A 46 23.52 -0.10 -5.08
C ARG A 46 23.81 0.19 -3.61
N VAL A 47 23.11 -0.47 -2.68
CA VAL A 47 23.39 -0.36 -1.25
C VAL A 47 24.76 -0.92 -0.92
N ASN A 48 25.11 -2.11 -1.42
CA ASN A 48 26.43 -2.72 -1.18
C ASN A 48 27.56 -1.79 -1.64
N ARG A 49 27.43 -1.17 -2.82
CA ARG A 49 28.39 -0.20 -3.34
C ARG A 49 28.44 1.10 -2.53
N LEU A 50 27.30 1.57 -2.02
CA LEU A 50 27.24 2.72 -1.12
C LEU A 50 28.01 2.42 0.17
N LEU A 51 27.76 1.27 0.79
CA LEU A 51 28.45 0.86 2.02
C LEU A 51 29.96 0.68 1.81
N GLU A 52 30.37 0.14 0.65
CA GLU A 52 31.79 0.03 0.29
C GLU A 52 32.42 1.40 0.10
N GLY A 53 31.81 2.27 -0.70
CA GLY A 53 32.30 3.63 -0.95
C GLY A 53 32.39 4.47 0.32
N ALA A 54 31.45 4.28 1.25
CA ALA A 54 31.42 4.98 2.53
C ALA A 54 32.63 4.69 3.42
N LYS A 55 33.33 3.56 3.24
CA LYS A 55 34.57 3.26 3.98
C LYS A 55 35.70 4.26 3.69
N ASN A 56 35.65 4.93 2.54
CA ASN A 56 36.62 5.94 2.13
C ASN A 56 36.30 7.34 2.67
N ILE A 57 35.24 7.49 3.47
CA ILE A 57 34.80 8.77 4.03
C ILE A 57 35.04 8.75 5.54
N THR A 58 35.80 9.72 6.04
CA THR A 58 36.00 9.93 7.48
C THR A 58 35.27 11.19 7.91
N PRO A 59 34.06 11.08 8.52
CA PRO A 59 33.34 12.25 9.02
C PRO A 59 34.08 12.89 10.20
N THR A 60 34.24 14.20 10.18
CA THR A 60 35.08 14.94 11.12
C THR A 60 34.27 15.56 12.25
N THR A 61 33.10 16.14 11.95
CA THR A 61 32.23 16.77 12.94
C THR A 61 31.19 15.80 13.51
N THR A 62 30.59 16.14 14.65
CA THR A 62 29.48 15.37 15.23
C THR A 62 28.29 15.26 14.26
N ASP A 63 27.95 16.34 13.55
CA ASP A 63 26.84 16.37 12.61
C ASP A 63 27.13 15.53 11.35
N GLU A 64 28.37 15.56 10.86
CA GLU A 64 28.82 14.67 9.79
C GLU A 64 28.76 13.21 10.21
N LYS A 65 29.20 12.87 11.44
CA LYS A 65 29.11 11.50 11.97
C LYS A 65 27.68 11.03 12.08
N ASN A 66 26.78 11.88 12.57
CA ASN A 66 25.35 11.58 12.66
C ASN A 66 24.73 11.36 11.28
N THR A 67 25.04 12.23 10.33
CA THR A 67 24.54 12.13 8.95
C THR A 67 25.07 10.88 8.26
N TYR A 68 26.38 10.61 8.39
CA TYR A 68 27.03 9.42 7.86
C TYR A 68 26.36 8.14 8.39
N ASN A 69 26.24 8.00 9.71
CA ASN A 69 25.61 6.84 10.34
C ASN A 69 24.15 6.70 9.92
N ALA A 70 23.39 7.80 9.83
CA ALA A 70 22.00 7.78 9.40
C ALA A 70 21.86 7.28 7.95
N ILE A 71 22.74 7.72 7.03
CA ILE A 71 22.74 7.26 5.64
C ILE A 71 23.01 5.75 5.56
N LEU A 72 24.01 5.24 6.28
CA LEU A 72 24.30 3.80 6.29
C LEU A 72 23.12 3.01 6.86
N ALA A 73 22.53 3.48 7.96
CA ALA A 73 21.37 2.86 8.58
C ALA A 73 20.16 2.80 7.62
N GLN A 74 19.86 3.90 6.93
CA GLN A 74 18.77 3.96 5.95
C GLN A 74 19.03 3.01 4.77
N ALA A 75 20.25 2.98 4.24
CA ALA A 75 20.62 2.12 3.14
C ALA A 75 20.46 0.64 3.50
N ARG A 76 20.94 0.23 4.69
CA ARG A 76 20.78 -1.15 5.20
C ARG A 76 19.31 -1.51 5.42
N ALA A 77 18.50 -0.62 5.99
CA ALA A 77 17.07 -0.87 6.15
C ALA A 77 16.35 -1.07 4.80
N ILE A 78 16.71 -0.30 3.77
CA ILE A 78 16.19 -0.48 2.41
C ILE A 78 16.64 -1.83 1.82
N ARG A 79 17.91 -2.22 2.02
CA ARG A 79 18.42 -3.53 1.58
C ARG A 79 17.68 -4.69 2.24
N ALA A 80 17.45 -4.61 3.55
CA ALA A 80 16.62 -5.57 4.28
C ALA A 80 15.21 -5.67 3.68
N TYR A 81 14.56 -4.53 3.40
CA TYR A 81 13.25 -4.51 2.76
C TYR A 81 13.26 -5.21 1.38
N CYS A 82 14.28 -4.99 0.55
CA CYS A 82 14.43 -5.69 -0.73
C CYS A 82 14.55 -7.20 -0.57
N TYR A 83 15.30 -7.69 0.42
CA TYR A 83 15.36 -9.12 0.71
C TYR A 83 14.02 -9.68 1.22
N VAL A 84 13.28 -8.93 2.05
CA VAL A 84 11.92 -9.33 2.46
C VAL A 84 11.00 -9.47 1.25
N GLN A 85 11.08 -8.56 0.27
CA GLN A 85 10.32 -8.70 -0.97
C GLN A 85 10.73 -9.94 -1.76
N LEU A 86 12.04 -10.19 -1.91
CA LEU A 86 12.54 -11.37 -2.61
C LEU A 86 12.07 -12.66 -1.93
N GLU A 87 12.23 -12.79 -0.62
CA GLU A 87 11.79 -13.97 0.13
C GLU A 87 10.28 -14.21 -0.05
N ALA A 88 9.45 -13.16 0.03
CA ALA A 88 8.00 -13.26 -0.09
C ALA A 88 7.51 -13.81 -1.45
N TYR A 89 8.27 -13.61 -2.53
CA TYR A 89 7.90 -14.07 -3.86
C TYR A 89 8.61 -15.36 -4.29
N PHE A 90 9.80 -15.64 -3.75
CA PHE A 90 10.72 -16.65 -4.28
C PHE A 90 11.08 -17.78 -3.30
N SER A 91 10.85 -17.60 -2.00
CA SER A 91 11.00 -18.69 -1.03
C SER A 91 9.76 -19.57 -1.06
N PRO A 92 9.87 -20.91 -1.21
CA PRO A 92 8.73 -21.81 -1.28
C PRO A 92 8.02 -22.02 0.07
N ASP A 93 8.63 -21.61 1.17
CA ASP A 93 8.00 -21.56 2.49
C ASP A 93 8.83 -20.71 3.45
N MET A 94 8.42 -19.46 3.66
CA MET A 94 9.12 -18.58 4.60
C MET A 94 9.02 -19.02 6.07
N LYS A 95 8.09 -19.91 6.42
CA LYS A 95 7.99 -20.45 7.79
C LYS A 95 9.01 -21.55 8.05
N ASN A 96 9.59 -22.14 7.00
CA ASN A 96 10.64 -23.14 7.11
C ASN A 96 12.02 -22.48 6.96
N PRO A 97 12.81 -22.32 8.03
CA PRO A 97 14.14 -21.70 7.96
C PRO A 97 15.16 -22.48 7.11
N ASN A 98 14.90 -23.78 6.87
CA ASN A 98 15.77 -24.63 6.06
C ASN A 98 15.33 -24.70 4.58
N ALA A 99 14.20 -24.10 4.21
CA ALA A 99 13.78 -24.04 2.81
C ALA A 99 14.70 -23.11 1.99
N LEU A 100 14.64 -23.28 0.68
CA LEU A 100 15.48 -22.53 -0.25
C LEU A 100 15.03 -21.07 -0.35
N GLY A 101 15.86 -20.14 0.12
CA GLY A 101 15.63 -18.69 0.06
C GLY A 101 16.14 -18.10 -1.24
N VAL A 102 16.75 -16.93 -1.21
CA VAL A 102 17.28 -16.25 -2.41
C VAL A 102 18.81 -16.15 -2.41
N ILE A 103 19.40 -15.58 -3.48
CA ILE A 103 20.85 -15.34 -3.55
C ILE A 103 21.22 -14.27 -2.52
N LEU A 104 22.22 -14.55 -1.69
CA LEU A 104 22.66 -13.63 -0.65
C LEU A 104 23.90 -12.85 -1.11
N LEU A 105 23.71 -11.59 -1.51
CA LEU A 105 24.77 -10.64 -1.87
C LEU A 105 25.12 -9.74 -0.67
N LYS A 106 26.23 -10.07 0.01
CA LYS A 106 26.69 -9.32 1.20
C LYS A 106 27.62 -8.15 0.85
N ASP A 107 28.25 -8.20 -0.31
CA ASP A 107 29.28 -7.28 -0.80
C ASP A 107 29.04 -6.91 -2.28
N VAL A 108 30.00 -6.20 -2.89
CA VAL A 108 29.96 -5.87 -4.32
C VAL A 108 30.47 -7.09 -5.09
N PRO A 109 29.60 -7.82 -5.82
CA PRO A 109 30.04 -9.03 -6.52
C PRO A 109 30.95 -8.68 -7.72
N SER A 110 31.83 -9.61 -8.08
CA SER A 110 32.57 -9.53 -9.36
C SER A 110 31.61 -9.73 -10.55
N THR A 111 32.03 -9.33 -11.75
CA THR A 111 31.22 -9.52 -12.97
C THR A 111 31.00 -10.99 -13.31
N GLU A 112 31.89 -11.88 -12.83
CA GLU A 112 31.85 -13.32 -13.06
C GLU A 112 31.22 -14.10 -11.89
N ALA A 113 30.70 -13.42 -10.87
CA ALA A 113 30.18 -14.07 -9.67
C ALA A 113 28.95 -14.94 -10.00
N GLN A 114 29.05 -16.23 -9.71
CA GLN A 114 27.93 -17.18 -9.78
C GLN A 114 27.67 -17.74 -8.38
N LEU A 115 26.62 -17.22 -7.75
CA LEU A 115 26.28 -17.60 -6.38
C LEU A 115 25.00 -18.43 -6.36
N PRO A 116 24.97 -19.53 -5.58
CA PRO A 116 23.73 -20.27 -5.37
C PRO A 116 22.75 -19.48 -4.51
N ARG A 117 21.48 -19.90 -4.54
CA ARG A 117 20.49 -19.45 -3.55
C ARG A 117 20.88 -19.97 -2.17
N ALA A 118 20.74 -19.14 -1.14
CA ALA A 118 20.97 -19.51 0.25
C ALA A 118 19.71 -20.16 0.86
N LYS A 119 19.83 -20.76 2.05
CA LYS A 119 18.65 -21.13 2.85
C LYS A 119 17.99 -19.87 3.42
N ASN A 120 16.69 -19.96 3.66
CA ASN A 120 15.89 -18.91 4.30
C ASN A 120 16.58 -18.33 5.54
N GLN A 121 17.08 -19.18 6.45
CA GLN A 121 17.73 -18.74 7.68
C GLN A 121 18.90 -17.78 7.45
N ASP A 122 19.76 -18.04 6.45
CA ASP A 122 20.92 -17.17 6.19
C ASP A 122 20.50 -15.80 5.67
N VAL A 123 19.42 -15.76 4.88
CA VAL A 123 18.82 -14.51 4.41
C VAL A 123 18.17 -13.76 5.57
N TYR A 124 17.51 -14.49 6.48
CA TYR A 124 16.85 -13.92 7.65
C TYR A 124 17.82 -13.29 8.63
N ASP A 125 18.94 -13.97 8.89
CA ASP A 125 20.01 -13.45 9.73
C ASP A 125 20.58 -12.14 9.14
N PHE A 126 20.70 -12.08 7.81
CA PHE A 126 21.18 -10.87 7.13
C PHE A 126 20.15 -9.72 7.17
N ILE A 127 18.86 -10.02 6.96
CA ILE A 127 17.77 -9.06 7.13
C ILE A 127 17.79 -8.49 8.55
N ASN A 128 17.84 -9.35 9.57
CA ASN A 128 17.85 -8.92 10.97
C ASN A 128 19.09 -8.08 11.30
N ALA A 129 20.28 -8.48 10.86
CA ALA A 129 21.50 -7.69 11.07
C ALA A 129 21.43 -6.28 10.46
N ASP A 130 20.78 -6.12 9.30
CA ASP A 130 20.54 -4.82 8.69
C ASP A 130 19.50 -4.00 9.45
N LEU A 131 18.39 -4.62 9.86
CA LEU A 131 17.32 -3.95 10.61
C LEU A 131 17.77 -3.55 12.02
N ASP A 132 18.52 -4.40 12.72
CA ASP A 132 19.01 -4.14 14.08
C ASP A 132 20.00 -2.97 14.09
N TYR A 133 20.93 -2.95 13.15
CA TYR A 133 21.84 -1.81 12.96
C TYR A 133 21.09 -0.52 12.65
N ALA A 134 20.08 -0.58 11.76
CA ALA A 134 19.30 0.59 11.45
C ALA A 134 18.50 1.09 12.67
N ARG A 135 17.93 0.16 13.46
CA ARG A 135 17.14 0.46 14.65
C ARG A 135 17.97 1.07 15.78
N SER A 136 19.24 0.71 15.89
CA SER A 136 20.15 1.27 16.91
C SER A 136 20.61 2.70 16.60
N ILE A 137 20.51 3.13 15.34
CA ILE A 137 20.97 4.46 14.89
C ILE A 137 19.81 5.42 14.64
N LEU A 138 18.75 4.95 13.99
CA LEU A 138 17.64 5.82 13.58
C LEU A 138 16.71 6.11 14.76
N GLY A 139 16.27 7.36 14.86
CA GLY A 139 15.19 7.79 15.75
C GLY A 139 13.82 7.75 15.07
N ASN A 140 12.75 7.89 15.86
CA ASN A 140 11.41 8.15 15.34
C ASN A 140 11.35 9.59 14.80
N SER A 141 10.70 9.80 13.65
CA SER A 141 10.49 11.17 13.16
C SER A 141 9.55 11.96 14.07
N THR A 142 9.96 13.16 14.49
CA THR A 142 9.10 14.11 15.22
C THR A 142 8.07 14.79 14.33
N THR A 143 8.33 14.81 13.02
CA THR A 143 7.40 15.22 11.97
C THR A 143 7.25 14.07 10.98
N PRO A 144 6.32 13.13 11.22
CA PRO A 144 6.15 11.96 10.36
C PRO A 144 5.86 12.39 8.92
N ARG A 145 6.73 11.98 8.00
CA ARG A 145 6.57 12.21 6.56
C ARG A 145 6.79 10.88 5.85
N ARG A 146 5.85 10.52 4.98
CA ARG A 146 5.86 9.28 4.19
C ARG A 146 7.06 9.06 3.26
N TYR A 147 8.11 9.89 3.26
CA TYR A 147 9.28 9.69 2.40
C TYR A 147 10.57 9.43 3.18
N LYS A 148 10.51 9.33 4.50
CA LYS A 148 11.68 9.18 5.35
C LYS A 148 11.83 7.74 5.81
N VAL A 149 13.02 7.18 5.64
CA VAL A 149 13.42 5.94 6.32
C VAL A 149 13.85 6.32 7.73
N ASP A 150 12.93 6.15 8.68
CA ASP A 150 13.13 6.36 10.10
C ASP A 150 13.00 5.03 10.86
N LYS A 151 13.08 5.07 12.20
CA LYS A 151 12.93 3.86 13.01
C LYS A 151 11.56 3.17 12.86
N ASN A 152 10.50 3.92 12.54
CA ASN A 152 9.18 3.34 12.29
C ASN A 152 9.11 2.60 10.95
N PHE A 153 9.82 3.06 9.92
CA PHE A 153 10.02 2.25 8.70
C PHE A 153 10.70 0.92 9.03
N VAL A 154 11.79 0.94 9.81
CA VAL A 154 12.53 -0.27 10.20
C VAL A 154 11.62 -1.25 10.93
N ASN A 155 10.84 -0.77 11.90
CA ASN A 155 9.91 -1.61 12.65
C ASN A 155 8.75 -2.10 11.76
N ALA A 156 8.25 -1.31 10.82
CA ALA A 156 7.20 -1.76 9.89
C ALA A 156 7.69 -2.87 8.95
N VAL A 157 8.94 -2.77 8.45
CA VAL A 157 9.59 -3.85 7.69
C VAL A 157 9.72 -5.10 8.56
N ALA A 158 10.21 -4.95 9.80
CA ALA A 158 10.36 -6.06 10.73
C ALA A 158 9.02 -6.74 11.07
N ALA A 159 7.94 -5.96 11.28
CA ALA A 159 6.62 -6.49 11.56
C ALA A 159 6.10 -7.37 10.41
N ARG A 160 6.16 -6.86 9.16
CA ARG A 160 5.75 -7.62 7.97
C ARG A 160 6.62 -8.85 7.76
N PHE A 161 7.94 -8.69 7.89
CA PHE A 161 8.90 -9.79 7.74
C PHE A 161 8.58 -10.92 8.71
N ASN A 162 8.46 -10.62 10.00
CA ASN A 162 8.19 -11.61 11.04
C ASN A 162 6.82 -12.27 10.88
N LEU A 163 5.80 -11.54 10.44
CA LEU A 163 4.50 -12.12 10.09
C LEU A 163 4.65 -13.22 9.03
N TYR A 164 5.34 -12.92 7.92
CA TYR A 164 5.47 -13.85 6.80
C TYR A 164 6.20 -15.15 7.16
N ARG A 165 7.19 -15.08 8.06
CA ARG A 165 7.93 -16.25 8.56
C ARG A 165 7.31 -16.91 9.80
N GLY A 166 6.12 -16.46 10.24
CA GLY A 166 5.40 -17.07 11.35
C GLY A 166 5.87 -16.67 12.76
N GLU A 167 6.77 -15.70 12.88
CA GLU A 167 7.29 -15.20 14.16
C GLU A 167 6.32 -14.20 14.80
N MET A 168 5.16 -14.69 15.24
CA MET A 168 4.03 -13.85 15.65
C MET A 168 4.35 -12.92 16.84
N ALA A 169 5.16 -13.38 17.80
CA ALA A 169 5.57 -12.54 18.93
C ALA A 169 6.41 -11.32 18.49
N LEU A 170 7.37 -11.54 17.57
CA LEU A 170 8.18 -10.45 17.01
C LEU A 170 7.35 -9.56 16.08
N ALA A 171 6.42 -10.13 15.31
CA ALA A 171 5.50 -9.37 14.48
C ALA A 171 4.66 -8.40 15.32
N LYS A 172 4.08 -8.90 16.43
CA LYS A 172 3.36 -8.11 17.44
C LYS A 172 4.22 -6.98 17.99
N GLN A 173 5.38 -7.29 18.56
CA GLN A 173 6.26 -6.29 19.19
C GLN A 173 6.63 -5.15 18.23
N ASN A 174 6.96 -5.49 16.97
CA ASN A 174 7.34 -4.49 15.98
C ASN A 174 6.12 -3.66 15.51
N ALA A 175 4.94 -4.27 15.34
CA ALA A 175 3.72 -3.57 14.99
C ALA A 175 3.28 -2.58 16.09
N GLU A 176 3.31 -3.01 17.36
CA GLU A 176 3.05 -2.14 18.53
C GLU A 176 4.02 -0.96 18.59
N SER A 177 5.31 -1.22 18.32
CA SER A 177 6.33 -0.16 18.30
C SER A 177 6.01 0.92 17.26
N VAL A 178 5.48 0.54 16.09
CA VAL A 178 5.05 1.51 15.06
C VAL A 178 3.77 2.23 15.47
N ILE A 179 2.77 1.50 16.00
CA ILE A 179 1.50 2.10 16.42
C ILE A 179 1.75 3.16 17.50
N ASN A 180 2.61 2.87 18.48
CA ASN A 180 2.87 3.75 19.60
C ASN A 180 3.93 4.83 19.27
N GLY A 181 4.88 4.54 18.37
CA GLY A 181 6.05 5.38 18.13
C GLY A 181 6.00 6.26 16.87
N SER A 182 5.05 6.03 15.96
CA SER A 182 4.99 6.75 14.68
C SER A 182 4.41 8.15 14.76
N GLY A 183 3.64 8.46 15.80
CA GLY A 183 2.86 9.71 15.86
C GLY A 183 1.77 9.82 14.79
N LEU A 184 1.50 8.73 14.06
CA LEU A 184 0.44 8.66 13.06
C LEU A 184 -0.87 8.20 13.71
N SER A 185 -1.99 8.54 13.08
CA SER A 185 -3.31 8.03 13.42
C SER A 185 -3.95 7.39 12.19
N LEU A 186 -4.88 6.45 12.41
CA LEU A 186 -5.69 5.90 11.32
C LEU A 186 -6.43 7.04 10.63
N THR A 187 -6.36 7.09 9.30
CA THR A 187 -7.00 8.19 8.55
C THR A 187 -8.50 7.99 8.58
N ILE A 188 -9.22 8.91 9.21
CA ILE A 188 -10.67 8.80 9.43
C ILE A 188 -11.48 8.99 8.14
N ALA A 189 -12.71 8.47 8.15
CA ALA A 189 -13.65 8.54 7.03
C ALA A 189 -14.43 9.86 6.95
N THR A 190 -14.37 10.69 8.00
CA THR A 190 -15.08 11.96 8.12
C THR A 190 -14.13 13.16 7.92
N PRO A 191 -14.67 14.34 7.57
CA PRO A 191 -16.07 14.62 7.28
C PRO A 191 -16.51 14.03 5.92
N ILE A 192 -17.82 13.79 5.78
CA ILE A 192 -18.47 13.39 4.50
C ILE A 192 -19.17 14.58 3.83
N THR A 193 -19.10 15.76 4.45
CA THR A 193 -19.58 17.05 3.94
C THR A 193 -18.45 18.06 4.02
N GLY A 194 -18.45 19.05 3.13
CA GLY A 194 -17.41 20.09 3.07
C GLY A 194 -17.40 20.80 1.73
N SER A 195 -16.57 21.84 1.62
CA SER A 195 -16.38 22.63 0.40
C SER A 195 -14.99 22.41 -0.21
N ASN A 196 -14.85 22.69 -1.51
CA ASN A 196 -13.57 22.71 -2.22
C ASN A 196 -13.33 24.11 -2.83
N ALA A 197 -12.09 24.44 -3.21
CA ALA A 197 -11.75 25.80 -3.68
C ALA A 197 -12.21 26.13 -5.12
N ALA A 198 -12.76 25.17 -5.86
CA ALA A 198 -13.06 25.31 -7.30
C ALA A 198 -14.54 25.52 -7.61
N VAL A 199 -15.45 25.09 -6.73
CA VAL A 199 -16.89 25.33 -6.86
C VAL A 199 -17.35 26.16 -5.65
N PRO A 200 -18.00 27.32 -5.83
CA PRO A 200 -18.65 28.01 -4.72
C PRO A 200 -19.74 27.10 -4.16
N VAL A 201 -19.48 26.44 -3.04
CA VAL A 201 -20.49 25.72 -2.27
C VAL A 201 -21.21 26.74 -1.39
N THR A 202 -22.03 27.57 -2.02
CA THR A 202 -23.03 28.44 -1.39
C THR A 202 -24.36 27.73 -1.64
N GLU A 203 -24.99 27.01 -0.70
CA GLU A 203 -25.36 27.42 0.67
C GLU A 203 -25.50 26.22 1.62
N ALA A 204 -25.72 26.51 2.90
CA ALA A 204 -26.40 25.59 3.81
C ALA A 204 -27.92 25.80 3.68
N ASP A 205 -28.63 24.93 2.94
CA ASP A 205 -30.10 24.91 2.90
C ASP A 205 -30.73 23.92 3.91
N GLY A 206 -29.95 23.35 4.82
CA GLY A 206 -30.51 22.61 5.95
C GLY A 206 -31.06 21.21 5.64
N SER A 207 -30.80 20.65 4.46
CA SER A 207 -30.88 19.19 4.27
C SER A 207 -29.66 18.50 4.88
N VAL A 208 -29.75 18.21 6.18
CA VAL A 208 -28.88 17.27 6.88
C VAL A 208 -28.89 15.95 6.11
N PHE A 209 -27.71 15.36 5.93
CA PHE A 209 -27.48 14.00 5.47
C PHE A 209 -28.56 13.04 6.03
N GLN A 210 -29.54 12.62 5.24
CA GLN A 210 -30.43 11.53 5.64
C GLN A 210 -29.78 10.21 5.25
N SER A 211 -29.30 9.49 6.26
CA SER A 211 -28.88 8.10 6.13
C SER A 211 -30.07 7.22 5.69
N GLY A 212 -29.99 6.59 4.53
CA GLY A 212 -30.98 5.63 4.02
C GLY A 212 -30.52 4.92 2.74
N PRO A 213 -31.13 3.79 2.36
CA PRO A 213 -30.73 3.00 1.20
C PRO A 213 -31.03 3.79 -0.09
N PHE A 214 -29.99 4.09 -0.85
CA PHE A 214 -30.06 4.94 -2.05
C PHE A 214 -30.94 4.33 -3.15
N THR A 215 -31.97 5.08 -3.57
CA THR A 215 -32.71 4.83 -4.83
C THR A 215 -32.60 5.97 -5.85
N GLU A 216 -31.77 7.00 -5.63
CA GLU A 216 -31.48 8.05 -6.64
C GLU A 216 -30.00 8.48 -6.67
N GLU A 217 -29.53 8.94 -7.84
CA GLU A 217 -28.12 9.12 -8.21
C GLU A 217 -27.48 10.42 -7.64
N PRO A 218 -26.34 10.33 -6.92
CA PRO A 218 -25.64 11.48 -6.35
C PRO A 218 -24.89 12.23 -7.45
N THR A 219 -25.46 13.32 -7.92
CA THR A 219 -24.89 14.06 -9.06
C THR A 219 -25.08 15.55 -8.76
N PRO A 220 -24.16 16.49 -9.04
CA PRO A 220 -22.72 16.43 -9.33
C PRO A 220 -21.84 17.16 -8.28
N LYS A 221 -22.40 18.03 -7.41
CA LYS A 221 -21.62 18.93 -6.52
C LYS A 221 -20.85 18.18 -5.44
N TRP A 222 -21.46 17.18 -4.80
CA TRP A 222 -20.77 16.37 -3.79
C TRP A 222 -19.61 15.58 -4.40
N ASN A 223 -19.80 14.96 -5.57
CA ASN A 223 -18.74 14.26 -6.28
C ASN A 223 -17.57 15.22 -6.58
N ILE A 224 -17.87 16.41 -7.10
CA ILE A 224 -16.84 17.43 -7.36
C ILE A 224 -16.05 17.76 -6.07
N ALA A 225 -16.75 18.00 -4.96
CA ALA A 225 -16.10 18.35 -3.69
C ALA A 225 -15.33 17.17 -3.06
N PHE A 226 -15.87 15.95 -3.12
CA PHE A 226 -15.26 14.76 -2.54
C PHE A 226 -14.05 14.27 -3.34
N TYR A 227 -14.15 14.22 -4.68
CA TYR A 227 -13.07 13.72 -5.54
C TYR A 227 -12.09 14.83 -5.96
N GLY A 228 -12.32 16.08 -5.56
CA GLY A 228 -11.43 17.22 -5.82
C GLY A 228 -11.43 17.62 -7.30
N GLY A 229 -12.62 17.65 -7.89
CA GLY A 229 -12.89 18.11 -9.25
C GLY A 229 -13.17 19.61 -9.33
N THR A 230 -13.37 20.11 -10.55
CA THR A 230 -13.69 21.52 -10.81
C THR A 230 -14.96 21.75 -11.61
N THR A 231 -15.48 20.74 -12.31
CA THR A 231 -16.72 20.83 -13.10
C THR A 231 -17.51 19.53 -13.02
N VAL A 232 -18.74 19.53 -13.52
CA VAL A 232 -19.60 18.32 -13.54
C VAL A 232 -19.08 17.26 -14.52
N GLU A 233 -18.27 17.66 -15.49
CA GLU A 233 -17.57 16.79 -16.44
C GLU A 233 -16.17 16.37 -15.94
N ASN A 234 -15.59 17.15 -15.02
CA ASN A 234 -14.32 16.91 -14.34
C ASN A 234 -14.58 16.68 -12.86
N THR A 235 -15.31 15.60 -12.56
CA THR A 235 -15.75 15.25 -11.20
C THR A 235 -14.60 14.90 -10.26
N GLY A 236 -13.39 14.63 -10.76
CA GLY A 236 -12.18 14.59 -9.96
C GLY A 236 -11.08 13.69 -10.50
N ASN A 237 -9.88 13.95 -10.00
CA ASN A 237 -8.67 13.11 -9.97
C ASN A 237 -7.61 13.79 -9.06
N GLY A 238 -8.06 14.55 -8.04
CA GLY A 238 -7.19 15.44 -7.25
C GLY A 238 -6.71 16.69 -8.01
N ILE A 239 -7.43 17.12 -9.05
CA ILE A 239 -6.89 17.99 -10.09
C ILE A 239 -7.08 19.49 -9.82
N ALA A 240 -8.04 19.92 -9.01
CA ALA A 240 -8.05 21.28 -8.46
C ALA A 240 -9.15 21.43 -7.41
N GLY A 241 -8.92 22.25 -6.38
CA GLY A 241 -9.88 22.50 -5.30
C GLY A 241 -9.71 21.66 -4.04
N GLY A 242 -9.03 20.51 -4.12
CA GLY A 242 -8.74 19.61 -3.00
C GLY A 242 -9.98 18.84 -2.51
N SER A 243 -9.81 17.57 -2.14
CA SER A 243 -10.88 16.83 -1.46
C SER A 243 -11.04 17.33 -0.02
N PHE A 244 -12.27 17.55 0.46
CA PHE A 244 -12.49 17.81 1.89
C PHE A 244 -12.25 16.56 2.76
N ASN A 245 -12.26 15.37 2.18
CA ASN A 245 -12.19 14.12 2.92
C ASN A 245 -10.73 13.65 3.12
N PRO A 246 -10.25 13.49 4.37
CA PRO A 246 -8.86 13.12 4.63
C PRO A 246 -8.49 11.74 4.07
N TYR A 247 -9.42 10.77 4.07
CA TYR A 247 -9.16 9.46 3.50
C TYR A 247 -8.91 9.52 2.00
N ARG A 248 -9.71 10.30 1.27
CA ARG A 248 -9.48 10.54 -0.15
C ARG A 248 -8.19 11.32 -0.41
N ARG A 249 -7.89 12.37 0.40
CA ARG A 249 -6.65 13.15 0.28
C ARG A 249 -5.38 12.31 0.44
N MET A 250 -5.38 11.29 1.31
CA MET A 250 -4.26 10.37 1.44
C MET A 250 -3.96 9.62 0.12
N TRP A 251 -5.01 9.16 -0.57
CA TRP A 251 -4.87 8.45 -1.85
C TRP A 251 -4.53 9.38 -3.02
N ALA A 252 -5.03 10.62 -2.98
CA ALA A 252 -4.72 11.67 -3.95
C ALA A 252 -3.39 12.40 -3.69
N ASP A 253 -2.63 11.97 -2.69
CA ASP A 253 -1.34 12.54 -2.28
C ASP A 253 -1.33 13.98 -1.78
N THR A 254 -2.47 14.53 -1.42
CA THR A 254 -2.56 15.87 -0.84
C THR A 254 -2.35 15.89 0.67
N ASP A 255 -2.57 14.76 1.35
CA ASP A 255 -2.26 14.57 2.78
C ASP A 255 -1.36 13.34 3.01
N ASN A 256 -0.61 13.35 4.12
CA ASN A 256 0.14 12.17 4.55
C ASN A 256 -0.79 11.02 4.97
N GLY A 257 -1.88 11.36 5.67
CA GLY A 257 -2.74 10.39 6.33
C GLY A 257 -1.95 9.46 7.24
N GLU A 258 -2.24 8.17 7.14
CA GLU A 258 -1.64 7.09 7.92
C GLU A 258 -0.44 6.42 7.23
N ALA A 259 0.14 7.05 6.22
CA ALA A 259 1.30 6.51 5.51
C ALA A 259 2.56 6.63 6.37
N ILE A 260 3.19 5.47 6.66
CA ILE A 260 4.48 5.36 7.34
C ILE A 260 5.60 5.64 6.33
N PHE A 261 5.54 4.95 5.19
CA PHE A 261 6.50 5.12 4.11
C PHE A 261 5.86 4.91 2.75
N SER A 262 6.29 5.72 1.79
CA SER A 262 5.82 5.79 0.41
C SER A 262 6.97 6.08 -0.53
N LEU A 263 6.94 5.46 -1.71
CA LEU A 263 7.84 5.82 -2.80
C LEU A 263 7.25 7.01 -3.56
N ASN A 264 7.93 8.15 -3.51
CA ASN A 264 7.49 9.37 -4.20
C ASN A 264 7.41 9.15 -5.72
N ARG A 265 6.38 9.73 -6.34
CA ARG A 265 6.21 9.90 -7.79
C ARG A 265 5.99 11.38 -8.08
N LEU A 266 7.05 12.08 -8.45
CA LEU A 266 6.92 13.48 -8.88
C LEU A 266 6.05 13.57 -10.14
N PRO A 267 5.31 14.68 -10.36
CA PRO A 267 4.54 14.89 -11.60
C PRO A 267 5.39 14.74 -12.86
N LEU A 268 6.62 15.26 -12.83
CA LEU A 268 7.66 15.04 -13.83
C LEU A 268 8.80 14.28 -13.16
N GLY A 269 9.13 13.08 -13.64
CA GLY A 269 10.15 12.24 -13.00
C GLY A 269 10.00 10.75 -13.31
N ALA A 270 11.02 9.98 -12.94
CA ALA A 270 11.08 8.54 -13.17
C ALA A 270 10.06 7.74 -12.32
N GLY A 271 9.81 6.51 -12.76
CA GLY A 271 8.94 5.54 -12.07
C GLY A 271 7.53 5.46 -12.64
N ALA A 272 7.03 4.23 -12.78
CA ALA A 272 5.71 3.95 -13.32
C ALA A 272 4.59 4.57 -12.46
N ALA A 273 3.53 5.00 -13.15
CA ALA A 273 2.31 5.48 -12.52
C ALA A 273 1.52 4.29 -11.94
N MET A 274 1.19 4.35 -10.65
CA MET A 274 0.47 3.25 -9.99
C MET A 274 -0.93 3.06 -10.55
N GLY A 275 -1.69 4.14 -10.77
CA GLY A 275 -3.01 4.06 -11.40
C GLY A 275 -2.93 3.49 -12.83
N GLY A 276 -1.77 3.63 -13.48
CA GLY A 276 -1.42 3.07 -14.78
C GLY A 276 -1.47 1.53 -14.85
N LYS A 277 -1.57 0.85 -13.70
CA LYS A 277 -1.76 -0.61 -13.64
C LYS A 277 -3.19 -1.05 -13.96
N TRP A 278 -4.17 -0.17 -13.78
CA TRP A 278 -5.59 -0.46 -14.02
C TRP A 278 -6.19 0.39 -15.14
N ASN A 279 -5.63 1.57 -15.40
CA ASN A 279 -6.14 2.53 -16.36
C ASN A 279 -5.04 3.02 -17.30
N THR A 280 -5.37 3.35 -18.55
CA THR A 280 -4.37 3.84 -19.51
C THR A 280 -4.06 5.33 -19.28
N ASN A 281 -5.10 6.16 -19.26
CA ASN A 281 -4.96 7.62 -19.30
C ASN A 281 -5.41 8.30 -18.01
N GLN A 282 -6.54 7.87 -17.46
CA GLN A 282 -7.17 8.49 -16.29
C GLN A 282 -7.93 7.44 -15.49
N SER A 283 -8.17 7.71 -14.21
CA SER A 283 -8.82 6.78 -13.30
C SER A 283 -10.36 6.85 -13.37
N ASN A 284 -10.91 6.92 -14.59
CA ASN A 284 -12.35 7.02 -14.88
C ASN A 284 -12.68 6.25 -16.18
N LEU A 285 -13.97 6.12 -16.54
CA LEU A 285 -14.40 5.39 -17.74
C LEU A 285 -13.83 5.95 -19.05
N SER A 286 -13.61 7.26 -19.13
CA SER A 286 -13.00 7.91 -20.30
C SER A 286 -11.49 7.67 -20.37
N GLY A 287 -10.87 7.24 -19.28
CA GLY A 287 -9.44 6.97 -19.15
C GLY A 287 -8.98 5.62 -19.70
N ALA A 288 -9.83 4.93 -20.46
CA ALA A 288 -9.60 3.60 -21.01
C ALA A 288 -9.13 2.59 -19.92
N PRO A 289 -10.03 2.23 -18.98
CA PRO A 289 -9.76 1.22 -17.96
C PRO A 289 -9.48 -0.14 -18.61
N MET A 290 -8.41 -0.79 -18.15
CA MET A 290 -8.01 -2.14 -18.56
C MET A 290 -8.54 -3.20 -17.58
N TRP A 291 -8.74 -2.81 -16.33
CA TRP A 291 -9.19 -3.68 -15.24
C TRP A 291 -10.29 -3.00 -14.43
N PHE A 292 -11.31 -3.77 -14.05
CA PHE A 292 -12.42 -3.33 -13.23
C PHE A 292 -12.46 -4.11 -11.90
N TRP A 293 -13.18 -3.58 -10.91
CA TRP A 293 -13.45 -4.31 -9.67
C TRP A 293 -14.17 -5.62 -9.95
N GLY A 294 -13.73 -6.70 -9.29
CA GLY A 294 -14.52 -7.92 -9.20
C GLY A 294 -15.83 -7.67 -8.45
N ARG A 295 -16.92 -8.24 -8.93
CA ARG A 295 -18.27 -7.97 -8.42
C ARG A 295 -18.44 -8.30 -6.93
N ASN A 296 -17.93 -9.45 -6.48
CA ASN A 296 -18.03 -9.85 -5.07
C ASN A 296 -17.39 -8.80 -4.16
N LEU A 297 -16.21 -8.32 -4.53
CA LEU A 297 -15.47 -7.33 -3.76
C LEU A 297 -16.16 -5.96 -3.78
N TYR A 298 -16.65 -5.52 -4.94
CA TYR A 298 -17.44 -4.30 -5.05
C TYR A 298 -18.70 -4.34 -4.16
N ASN A 299 -19.43 -5.46 -4.18
CA ASN A 299 -20.64 -5.62 -3.37
C ASN A 299 -20.34 -5.57 -1.87
N ILE A 300 -19.21 -6.13 -1.40
CA ILE A 300 -18.80 -6.01 0.01
C ILE A 300 -18.68 -4.54 0.41
N PHE A 301 -17.95 -3.73 -0.36
CA PHE A 301 -17.79 -2.30 -0.05
C PHE A 301 -19.11 -1.52 -0.19
N LYS A 302 -19.87 -1.77 -1.26
CA LYS A 302 -21.14 -1.08 -1.52
C LYS A 302 -22.15 -1.34 -0.39
N ASN A 303 -22.26 -2.60 0.04
CA ASN A 303 -23.27 -3.04 1.00
C ASN A 303 -22.85 -2.85 2.46
N THR A 304 -21.57 -2.53 2.73
CA THR A 304 -21.13 -2.18 4.09
C THR A 304 -21.60 -0.75 4.41
N PRO A 305 -22.51 -0.56 5.38
CA PRO A 305 -22.99 0.77 5.75
C PRO A 305 -21.82 1.65 6.20
N GLY A 306 -21.81 2.90 5.74
CA GLY A 306 -20.80 3.89 6.12
C GLY A 306 -19.38 3.66 5.60
N ASP A 307 -19.07 2.63 4.81
CA ASP A 307 -17.69 2.40 4.35
C ASP A 307 -17.23 3.44 3.34
N ILE A 308 -16.27 4.29 3.72
CA ILE A 308 -15.71 5.34 2.86
C ILE A 308 -14.97 4.80 1.64
N ARG A 309 -14.49 3.55 1.70
CA ARG A 309 -13.71 2.94 0.63
C ARG A 309 -14.54 2.74 -0.64
N LYS A 310 -15.86 2.61 -0.52
CA LYS A 310 -16.76 2.53 -1.70
C LYS A 310 -16.75 3.81 -2.54
N TYR A 311 -16.40 4.95 -1.95
CA TYR A 311 -16.18 6.20 -2.68
C TYR A 311 -14.70 6.39 -2.98
N ALA A 312 -13.80 6.20 -2.00
CA ALA A 312 -12.39 6.48 -2.20
C ALA A 312 -11.69 5.55 -3.22
N TYR A 313 -12.25 4.36 -3.50
CA TYR A 313 -11.65 3.35 -4.38
C TYR A 313 -12.42 3.09 -5.67
N VAL A 314 -13.61 3.66 -5.83
CA VAL A 314 -14.45 3.47 -7.01
C VAL A 314 -14.72 4.84 -7.60
N ASP A 315 -14.38 5.01 -8.88
CA ASP A 315 -14.61 6.28 -9.55
C ASP A 315 -16.11 6.53 -9.75
N PRO A 316 -16.61 7.76 -9.60
CA PRO A 316 -18.02 8.10 -9.78
C PRO A 316 -18.54 7.90 -11.21
N SER A 317 -17.67 7.80 -12.23
CA SER A 317 -18.10 7.44 -13.59
C SER A 317 -18.44 5.96 -13.73
N SER A 318 -18.16 5.14 -12.72
CA SER A 318 -18.46 3.70 -12.75
C SER A 318 -19.93 3.44 -13.09
N LYS A 319 -20.19 2.36 -13.84
CA LYS A 319 -21.54 1.96 -14.27
C LYS A 319 -21.89 0.57 -13.73
N PRO A 320 -22.33 0.46 -12.46
CA PRO A 320 -22.73 -0.82 -11.90
C PRO A 320 -23.96 -1.35 -12.63
N ASN A 321 -23.85 -2.49 -13.31
CA ASN A 321 -24.99 -3.15 -13.93
C ASN A 321 -25.90 -3.78 -12.86
N PRO A 322 -27.17 -3.37 -12.68
CA PRO A 322 -28.08 -4.00 -11.71
C PRO A 322 -28.34 -5.48 -11.99
N ASN A 323 -28.28 -5.88 -13.26
CA ASN A 323 -28.55 -7.23 -13.74
C ASN A 323 -27.27 -8.03 -14.02
N TYR A 324 -26.18 -7.72 -13.31
CA TYR A 324 -24.87 -8.37 -13.52
C TYR A 324 -24.91 -9.89 -13.35
N ALA A 325 -25.83 -10.41 -12.53
CA ALA A 325 -25.97 -11.85 -12.28
C ALA A 325 -26.49 -12.61 -13.51
N SER A 326 -27.25 -11.94 -14.38
CA SER A 326 -27.80 -12.49 -15.62
C SER A 326 -27.03 -12.01 -16.86
N ALA A 327 -25.94 -11.27 -16.69
CA ALA A 327 -25.15 -10.76 -17.81
C ALA A 327 -24.38 -11.90 -18.49
N THR A 328 -24.57 -12.08 -19.79
CA THR A 328 -23.77 -13.00 -20.60
C THR A 328 -22.36 -12.44 -20.83
N GLY A 329 -21.35 -13.31 -20.75
CA GLY A 329 -19.95 -12.92 -20.95
C GLY A 329 -19.73 -12.35 -22.35
N GLY A 330 -19.12 -11.17 -22.44
CA GLY A 330 -18.80 -10.51 -23.71
C GLY A 330 -18.94 -8.99 -23.70
N ASN A 331 -19.69 -8.43 -22.73
CA ASN A 331 -19.90 -6.98 -22.61
C ASN A 331 -19.50 -6.43 -21.23
N THR A 332 -18.28 -6.71 -20.78
CA THR A 332 -17.72 -6.26 -19.49
C THR A 332 -17.74 -4.73 -19.31
N ARG A 333 -17.95 -3.96 -20.38
CA ARG A 333 -18.12 -2.50 -20.34
C ARG A 333 -19.48 -2.03 -19.83
N THR A 334 -20.51 -2.89 -19.86
CA THR A 334 -21.83 -2.55 -19.28
C THR A 334 -21.81 -2.57 -17.75
N ASP A 335 -20.78 -3.17 -17.16
CA ASP A 335 -20.52 -3.24 -15.73
C ASP A 335 -19.17 -2.61 -15.37
N GLY A 336 -18.94 -1.40 -15.87
CA GLY A 336 -17.66 -0.70 -15.75
C GLY A 336 -17.41 -0.18 -14.34
N LEU A 337 -16.95 -1.04 -13.42
CA LEU A 337 -16.62 -0.70 -12.03
C LEU A 337 -15.16 -0.25 -11.91
N VAL A 338 -14.89 1.04 -12.11
CA VAL A 338 -13.53 1.57 -12.27
C VAL A 338 -12.75 1.57 -10.95
N ILE A 339 -11.49 1.15 -10.99
CA ILE A 339 -10.58 1.16 -9.84
C ILE A 339 -9.92 2.53 -9.69
N ASP A 340 -10.26 3.23 -8.60
CA ASP A 340 -9.86 4.63 -8.35
C ASP A 340 -9.07 4.85 -7.06
N LYS A 341 -8.40 3.81 -6.58
CA LYS A 341 -7.57 3.92 -5.38
C LYS A 341 -6.33 4.80 -5.56
N TYR A 342 -5.87 4.97 -6.80
CA TYR A 342 -4.72 5.80 -7.16
C TYR A 342 -5.11 6.74 -8.32
N PRO A 343 -5.88 7.80 -8.03
CA PRO A 343 -6.49 8.68 -9.03
C PRO A 343 -5.50 9.54 -9.83
N GLY A 344 -4.35 9.82 -9.23
CA GLY A 344 -3.34 10.74 -9.72
C GLY A 344 -3.08 11.90 -8.77
N LYS A 345 -2.18 12.78 -9.21
CA LYS A 345 -1.88 14.08 -8.61
C LYS A 345 -2.40 15.18 -9.52
N THR A 346 -2.39 16.41 -9.01
CA THR A 346 -2.65 17.61 -9.81
C THR A 346 -1.85 17.59 -11.11
N SER A 347 -2.55 17.78 -12.23
CA SER A 347 -2.00 17.78 -13.59
C SER A 347 -1.32 16.49 -14.07
N THR A 348 -1.36 15.41 -13.29
CA THR A 348 -0.76 14.11 -13.65
C THR A 348 -1.64 12.95 -13.19
N ALA A 349 -2.62 12.62 -14.02
CA ALA A 349 -3.53 11.50 -13.80
C ALA A 349 -2.75 10.19 -13.57
N THR A 350 -3.29 9.31 -12.72
CA THR A 350 -2.71 8.00 -12.34
C THR A 350 -1.34 8.04 -11.62
N ARG A 351 -0.67 9.20 -11.56
CA ARG A 351 0.62 9.37 -10.87
C ARG A 351 0.44 9.64 -9.38
N ASN A 352 0.39 8.57 -8.59
CA ASN A 352 0.47 8.67 -7.13
C ASN A 352 1.72 8.03 -6.56
N ASP A 353 2.09 8.46 -5.36
CA ASP A 353 3.10 7.82 -4.54
C ASP A 353 2.64 6.41 -4.17
N VAL A 354 3.58 5.48 -4.18
CA VAL A 354 3.30 4.09 -3.78
C VAL A 354 3.32 4.01 -2.27
N LYS A 355 2.17 3.82 -1.61
CA LYS A 355 2.13 3.65 -0.14
C LYS A 355 2.63 2.26 0.20
N VAL A 356 3.87 2.17 0.66
CA VAL A 356 4.56 0.90 0.94
C VAL A 356 4.13 0.33 2.29
N PHE A 357 4.08 1.19 3.31
CA PHE A 357 3.65 0.85 4.67
C PHE A 357 2.65 1.88 5.17
N ARG A 358 1.56 1.40 5.78
CA ARG A 358 0.52 2.24 6.40
C ARG A 358 0.19 1.72 7.79
N LEU A 359 -0.30 2.62 8.64
CA LEU A 359 -0.68 2.26 10.01
C LEU A 359 -1.74 1.15 10.05
N SER A 360 -2.73 1.15 9.14
CA SER A 360 -3.73 0.06 9.07
C SER A 360 -3.11 -1.32 8.99
N GLU A 361 -1.98 -1.47 8.29
CA GLU A 361 -1.30 -2.76 8.17
C GLU A 361 -0.76 -3.21 9.52
N MET A 362 -0.19 -2.30 10.32
CA MET A 362 0.31 -2.64 11.65
C MET A 362 -0.82 -3.13 12.57
N TYR A 363 -2.01 -2.53 12.47
CA TYR A 363 -3.19 -3.02 13.17
C TYR A 363 -3.60 -4.43 12.73
N PHE A 364 -3.53 -4.74 11.43
CA PHE A 364 -3.83 -6.09 10.92
C PHE A 364 -2.78 -7.11 11.35
N ILE A 365 -1.49 -6.78 11.28
CA ILE A 365 -0.40 -7.63 11.76
C ILE A 365 -0.57 -7.93 13.25
N LEU A 366 -0.86 -6.90 14.05
CA LEU A 366 -1.07 -7.06 15.47
C LEU A 366 -2.31 -7.91 15.76
N ALA A 367 -3.42 -7.70 15.06
CA ALA A 367 -4.62 -8.52 15.22
C ALA A 367 -4.36 -10.00 14.87
N GLU A 368 -3.64 -10.28 13.79
CA GLU A 368 -3.27 -11.66 13.41
C GLU A 368 -2.36 -12.32 14.47
N ALA A 369 -1.41 -11.55 15.02
CA ALA A 369 -0.58 -12.04 16.11
C ALA A 369 -1.36 -12.28 17.42
N GLU A 370 -2.38 -11.46 17.72
CA GLU A 370 -3.29 -11.70 18.86
C GLU A 370 -4.14 -12.95 18.65
N VAL A 371 -4.63 -13.20 17.43
CA VAL A 371 -5.33 -14.44 17.08
C VAL A 371 -4.42 -15.64 17.30
N ALA A 372 -3.18 -15.59 16.84
CA ALA A 372 -2.20 -16.65 17.05
C ALA A 372 -1.89 -16.90 18.55
N ALA A 373 -2.04 -15.87 19.40
CA ALA A 373 -1.91 -15.97 20.84
C ALA A 373 -3.21 -16.39 21.57
N GLY A 374 -4.31 -16.61 20.85
CA GLY A 374 -5.62 -16.95 21.41
C GLY A 374 -6.41 -15.74 21.96
N ASN A 375 -5.91 -14.52 21.78
CA ASN A 375 -6.50 -13.28 22.31
C ASN A 375 -7.55 -12.70 21.34
N LEU A 376 -8.62 -13.45 21.11
CA LEU A 376 -9.64 -13.12 20.09
C LEU A 376 -10.33 -11.77 20.32
N THR A 377 -10.57 -11.38 21.58
CA THR A 377 -11.13 -10.05 21.91
C THR A 377 -10.17 -8.92 21.55
N ALA A 378 -8.87 -9.08 21.83
CA ALA A 378 -7.88 -8.08 21.47
C ALA A 378 -7.77 -7.93 19.94
N ALA A 379 -7.78 -9.05 19.22
CA ALA A 379 -7.81 -9.05 17.76
C ALA A 379 -9.06 -8.32 17.21
N HIS A 380 -10.24 -8.62 17.78
CA HIS A 380 -11.48 -7.94 17.44
C HIS A 380 -11.36 -6.41 17.59
N ASP A 381 -10.88 -5.94 18.74
CA ASP A 381 -10.81 -4.51 19.03
C ASP A 381 -9.81 -3.78 18.12
N LEU A 382 -8.73 -4.45 17.72
CA LEU A 382 -7.79 -3.92 16.73
C LEU A 382 -8.42 -3.77 15.35
N ILE A 383 -9.20 -4.76 14.90
CA ILE A 383 -9.94 -4.69 13.64
C ILE A 383 -11.04 -3.62 13.72
N GLN A 384 -11.74 -3.53 14.85
CA GLN A 384 -12.78 -2.53 15.09
C GLN A 384 -12.24 -1.11 14.90
N LYS A 385 -11.08 -0.78 15.48
CA LYS A 385 -10.43 0.54 15.29
C LYS A 385 -10.23 0.89 13.81
N VAL A 386 -9.78 -0.07 13.00
CA VAL A 386 -9.64 0.15 11.55
C VAL A 386 -10.99 0.32 10.89
N ARG A 387 -12.00 -0.48 11.22
CA ARG A 387 -13.34 -0.37 10.63
C ARG A 387 -14.01 0.95 10.96
N GLU A 388 -13.93 1.41 12.21
CA GLU A 388 -14.45 2.72 12.64
C GLU A 388 -13.77 3.86 11.90
N ALA A 389 -12.44 3.81 11.74
CA ALA A 389 -11.73 4.80 10.93
C ALA A 389 -12.11 4.77 9.44
N ARG A 390 -12.79 3.72 8.96
CA ARG A 390 -13.34 3.64 7.58
C ARG A 390 -14.83 3.91 7.53
N ASN A 391 -15.49 4.18 8.66
CA ASN A 391 -16.93 4.36 8.73
C ASN A 391 -17.31 5.83 8.93
N PHE A 392 -18.07 6.41 8.00
CA PHE A 392 -18.55 7.80 8.12
C PHE A 392 -19.95 7.94 8.74
N GLN A 393 -20.64 6.82 9.00
CA GLN A 393 -21.97 6.79 9.65
C GLN A 393 -21.88 6.61 11.18
N GLY A 394 -20.67 6.52 11.74
CA GLY A 394 -20.44 6.31 13.17
C GLY A 394 -19.71 5.00 13.43
N ALA A 395 -20.24 4.17 14.33
CA ALA A 395 -19.61 2.91 14.72
C ALA A 395 -19.76 1.84 13.62
N ALA A 396 -18.66 1.20 13.26
CA ALA A 396 -18.69 0.05 12.38
C ALA A 396 -19.07 -1.22 13.14
N THR A 397 -19.74 -2.17 12.50
CA THR A 397 -19.93 -3.51 13.07
C THR A 397 -18.72 -4.38 12.75
N THR A 398 -18.13 -5.02 13.76
CA THR A 398 -17.14 -6.10 13.60
C THR A 398 -17.73 -7.42 14.09
N PRO A 399 -17.58 -8.53 13.33
CA PRO A 399 -18.02 -9.84 13.79
C PRO A 399 -17.28 -10.26 15.05
N ALA A 400 -17.97 -10.87 16.01
CA ALA A 400 -17.32 -11.53 17.14
C ALA A 400 -16.50 -12.74 16.65
N TYR A 401 -15.29 -12.89 17.19
CA TYR A 401 -14.42 -14.01 16.85
C TYR A 401 -14.57 -15.12 17.89
N THR A 402 -15.02 -16.30 17.44
CA THR A 402 -15.29 -17.46 18.32
C THR A 402 -14.23 -18.55 18.22
N SER A 403 -13.32 -18.49 17.22
CA SER A 403 -12.24 -19.44 17.01
C SER A 403 -11.12 -18.84 16.15
N VAL A 404 -9.94 -19.48 16.17
CA VAL A 404 -8.71 -19.03 15.46
C VAL A 404 -8.74 -19.27 13.94
N GLN A 405 -9.48 -20.28 13.46
CA GLN A 405 -9.60 -20.77 12.07
C GLN A 405 -8.30 -21.02 11.28
#